data_AF-A0A2M9H7W3-F1
#
_entry.id   AF-A0A2M9H7W3-F1
#
_cell.length_a   1.000
_cell.length_b   1.000
_cell.length_c   1.000
_cell.angle_alpha   90.00
_cell.angle_beta   90.00
_cell.angle_gamma   90.00
#
_symmetry.space_group_name_H-M   'P 1'
#
loop_
_entity.id
_entity.type
_entity.pdbx_description
1 polymer ?
#
loop_
_entity_poly.entity_id
_entity_poly.type
_entity_poly.pdbx_seq_one_letter_code
_entity_poly.pdbx_strand_id
1 'polypeptide(L)' 'MNVNMTTIRDTWHEFRAFWRDLTGENAYERYVERHRRNHPDHEPMSEREFWRARDDFNETHQSTGCC' A
#
# COMPACT_ATOMS: atom_id res chain seq x y z
N MET A 1 5.57 32.17 -14.35
CA MET A 1 4.85 31.29 -13.40
C MET A 1 5.62 31.31 -12.10
N ASN A 2 5.19 32.12 -11.12
CA ASN A 2 5.86 32.23 -9.81
C ASN A 2 5.38 31.08 -8.92
N VAL A 3 6.18 30.01 -8.82
CA VAL A 3 5.96 28.97 -7.81
C VAL A 3 6.42 29.50 -6.44
N ASN A 4 5.47 29.65 -5.52
CA ASN A 4 5.73 30.02 -4.13
C ASN A 4 6.31 28.80 -3.38
N MET A 5 7.33 29.02 -2.53
CA MET A 5 8.03 27.96 -1.77
C MET A 5 7.11 27.17 -0.81
N THR A 6 5.97 27.74 -0.41
CA THR A 6 4.97 27.06 0.42
C THR A 6 4.23 25.99 -0.37
N THR A 7 3.82 26.29 -1.60
CA THR A 7 3.18 25.33 -2.51
C THR A 7 4.10 24.16 -2.83
N ILE A 8 5.41 24.39 -2.96
CA ILE A 8 6.39 23.31 -3.20
C ILE A 8 6.37 22.29 -2.06
N ARG A 9 6.24 22.74 -0.81
CA ARG A 9 6.21 21.85 0.35
C ARG A 9 4.92 21.04 0.40
N ASP A 10 3.76 21.67 0.20
CA ASP A 10 2.48 20.98 0.20
C ASP A 10 2.40 19.93 -0.94
N THR A 11 2.81 20.32 -2.15
CA THR A 11 2.86 19.39 -3.29
C THR A 11 3.83 18.23 -3.07
N TRP A 12 4.93 18.43 -2.33
CA TRP A 12 5.87 17.35 -2.01
C TRP A 12 5.27 16.35 -1.01
N HIS A 13 4.48 16.81 -0.04
CA HIS A 13 3.75 15.93 0.88
C HIS A 13 2.69 15.11 0.14
N GLU A 14 1.91 15.73 -0.74
CA GLU A 14 0.92 15.02 -1.57
C GLU A 14 1.58 14.01 -2.51
N PHE A 15 2.66 14.40 -3.19
CA PHE A 15 3.42 13.51 -4.05
C PHE A 15 4.03 12.35 -3.27
N ARG A 16 4.56 12.58 -2.06
CA ARG A 16 5.07 11.52 -1.20
C ARG A 16 3.95 10.56 -0.78
N ALA A 17 2.80 11.06 -0.33
CA ALA A 17 1.67 10.22 0.02
C ALA A 17 1.22 9.36 -1.17
N PHE A 18 1.07 9.97 -2.35
CA PHE A 18 0.76 9.28 -3.59
C PHE A 18 1.82 8.23 -3.96
N TRP A 19 3.11 8.53 -3.83
CA TRP A 19 4.18 7.57 -4.05
C TRP A 19 4.12 6.41 -3.07
N ARG A 20 3.80 6.64 -1.79
CA ARG A 20 3.64 5.56 -0.79
C ARG A 20 2.46 4.66 -1.09
N ASP A 21 1.38 5.23 -1.63
CA ASP A 21 0.23 4.47 -2.09
C ASP A 21 0.55 3.67 -3.36
N LEU A 22 1.33 4.25 -4.29
CA LEU A 22 1.77 3.60 -5.53
C LEU A 22 2.81 2.50 -5.30
N THR A 23 3.82 2.75 -4.47
CA THR A 23 4.88 1.77 -4.15
C THR A 23 4.37 0.63 -3.28
N GLY A 24 3.18 0.79 -2.72
CA GLY A 24 2.63 -0.15 -1.77
C GLY A 24 3.31 -0.08 -0.41
N GLU A 25 4.03 0.99 -0.08
CA GLU A 25 4.44 1.24 1.32
C GLU A 25 3.24 1.29 2.27
N ASN A 26 2.05 1.64 1.75
CA ASN A 26 0.78 1.61 2.46
C ASN A 26 -0.05 0.32 2.20
N ALA A 27 0.57 -0.76 1.69
CA ALA A 27 -0.17 -1.99 1.41
C ALA A 27 -0.75 -2.62 2.69
N TYR A 28 -0.02 -2.52 3.81
CA TYR A 28 -0.49 -3.05 5.08
C TYR A 28 -1.67 -2.25 5.67
N GLU A 29 -1.60 -0.90 5.73
CA GLU A 29 -2.70 -0.13 6.32
C GLU A 29 -3.98 -0.24 5.45
N ARG A 30 -3.85 -0.28 4.12
CA ARG A 30 -4.97 -0.61 3.21
C ARG A 30 -5.53 -2.02 3.43
N TYR A 31 -4.67 -3.01 3.69
CA TYR A 31 -5.09 -4.35 4.06
C TYR A 31 -5.90 -4.34 5.37
N VAL A 32 -5.40 -3.66 6.40
CA VAL A 32 -6.08 -3.54 7.70
C VAL A 32 -7.41 -2.80 7.58
N GLU A 33 -7.48 -1.70 6.82
CA GLU A 33 -8.72 -0.98 6.58
C GLU A 33 -9.77 -1.88 5.93
N ARG A 34 -9.38 -2.60 4.85
CA ARG A 34 -10.26 -3.54 4.17
C ARG A 34 -10.67 -4.70 5.08
N HIS A 35 -9.73 -5.22 5.87
CA HIS A 35 -9.96 -6.31 6.82
C HIS A 35 -10.95 -5.89 7.90
N ARG A 36 -10.78 -4.72 8.50
CA ARG A 36 -11.73 -4.16 9.48
C ARG A 36 -13.11 -3.90 8.90
N ARG A 37 -13.19 -3.47 7.62
CA ARG A 37 -14.48 -3.27 6.94
C ARG A 37 -15.21 -4.60 6.64
N ASN A 38 -14.48 -5.63 6.23
CA ASN A 38 -15.07 -6.90 5.78
C ASN A 38 -15.21 -7.94 6.91
N HIS A 39 -14.33 -7.87 7.91
CA HIS A 39 -14.20 -8.81 9.02
C HIS A 39 -14.00 -8.04 10.33
N PRO A 40 -15.03 -7.31 10.82
CA PRO A 40 -14.92 -6.56 12.07
C PRO A 40 -14.66 -7.46 13.29
N ASP A 41 -15.06 -8.73 13.23
CA ASP A 41 -14.92 -9.70 14.33
C ASP A 41 -13.57 -10.45 14.35
N HIS A 42 -12.67 -10.19 13.39
CA HIS A 42 -11.39 -10.89 13.29
C HIS A 42 -10.22 -9.90 13.30
N GLU A 43 -9.21 -10.17 14.12
CA GLU A 43 -8.00 -9.34 14.15
C GLU A 43 -7.22 -9.47 12.82
N PRO A 44 -6.77 -8.37 12.20
CA PRO A 44 -5.94 -8.46 11.00
C PRO A 44 -4.61 -9.16 11.31
N MET A 45 -4.01 -9.76 10.29
CA MET A 45 -2.66 -10.32 10.40
C MET A 45 -1.64 -9.25 10.81
N SER A 46 -0.56 -9.65 11.46
CA SER A 46 0.54 -8.73 11.74
C SER A 46 1.23 -8.29 10.44
N GLU A 47 1.88 -7.13 10.47
CA GLU A 47 2.57 -6.57 9.29
C GLU A 47 3.57 -7.55 8.67
N ARG A 48 4.35 -8.24 9.50
CA ARG A 48 5.34 -9.22 9.03
C ARG A 48 4.69 -10.43 8.35
N GLU A 49 3.58 -10.92 8.90
CA GLU A 49 2.82 -12.03 8.31
C GLU A 49 2.19 -11.63 6.99
N PHE A 50 1.67 -10.40 6.90
CA PHE A 50 1.13 -9.84 5.66
C PHE A 50 2.20 -9.79 4.57
N TRP A 51 3.39 -9.27 4.87
CA TRP A 51 4.47 -9.21 3.89
C TRP A 51 4.93 -10.60 3.45
N ARG A 52 5.04 -11.55 4.39
CA ARG A 52 5.40 -12.94 4.08
C ARG A 52 4.35 -13.62 3.19
N ALA A 53 3.06 -13.47 3.52
CA ALA A 53 1.97 -14.03 2.72
C ALA A 53 1.91 -13.40 1.32
N ARG A 54 2.24 -12.10 1.20
CA ARG A 54 2.31 -11.42 -0.09
C ARG A 54 3.48 -11.91 -0.94
N ASP A 55 4.64 -12.15 -0.32
CA ASP A 55 5.81 -12.71 -0.98
C ASP A 55 5.52 -14.12 -1.51
N ASP A 56 4.99 -15.00 -0.65
CA ASP A 56 4.55 -16.35 -1.01
C ASP A 56 3.49 -16.32 -2.14
N PHE A 57 2.53 -15.41 -2.07
CA PHE A 57 1.56 -15.20 -3.14
C PHE A 57 2.23 -14.76 -4.44
N ASN A 58 3.21 -13.86 -4.41
CA ASN A 58 3.92 -13.43 -5.62
C ASN A 58 4.78 -14.55 -6.22
N GLU A 59 5.40 -15.39 -5.39
CA GLU A 59 6.18 -16.55 -5.84
C GLU A 59 5.29 -17.63 -6.46
N THR A 60 4.13 -17.90 -5.86
CA THR A 60 3.21 -18.97 -6.28
C THR A 60 2.23 -18.55 -7.38
N HIS A 61 1.81 -17.28 -7.38
CA HIS A 61 0.85 -16.70 -8.32
C HIS A 61 1.51 -15.70 -9.27
N GLN A 62 2.83 -15.82 -9.51
CA GLN A 62 3.40 -15.24 -10.72
C GLN A 62 2.62 -15.82 -11.89
N SER A 63 1.77 -15.00 -12.51
CA SER A 63 1.12 -15.36 -13.75
C SER A 63 2.22 -15.43 -14.81
N THR A 64 2.91 -16.57 -14.86
CA THR A 64 3.75 -16.99 -15.98
C THR A 64 2.80 -17.08 -17.16
N GLY A 65 2.70 -15.99 -17.91
CA GLY A 65 1.81 -15.89 -19.05
C GLY A 65 1.98 -17.11 -19.95
N CYS A 66 0.90 -17.85 -20.13
CA CYS A 66 0.70 -18.72 -21.27
C CYS A 66 -0.81 -18.80 -21.56
N CYS A 67 -1.28 -17.77 -22.26
CA CYS A 67 -2.17 -17.86 -23.41
C CYS A 67 -1.76 -16.76 -24.38
#